data_AF-A0A496ADB4-F1
#
_entry.id   AF-A0A496ADB4-F1
#
_cell.length_a   1.000
_cell.length_b   1.000
_cell.length_c   1.000
_cell.angle_alpha   90.00
_cell.angle_beta   90.00
_cell.angle_gamma   90.00
#
_symmetry.space_group_name_H-M   'P 1'
#
loop_
_entity.id
_entity.type
_entity.pdbx_description
1 polymer ?
#
loop_
_entity_poly.entity_id
_entity_poly.type
_entity_poly.pdbx_seq_one_letter_code
_entity_poly.pdbx_strand_id
1 'polypeptide(L)'
;MFQKGLSSIVFLCVVFMNTAWNAAAQTPQELYTRGMQAVRQGKHQQAIQDLQRAVTVQPDYAKAHAALGTIYLQLSDFPAAEKALTLALNINPDLLQAEANLAVLYTKTKRLDDAIRVYQNLIRRQPESLQVRLGIASAYQQAERFPEAIEAYLESLKRSPNLAAAMTNLASCYEAIEDNAQAIHYYKAALAVEPNLPMANGNLGAIYQEQGELDKALPLLETAIRQNPHFTAARYRLGLVLTKKREFQRAAAEYQRVIAQQRDHVGAYYNLAQALFRLKKREEGKRAMDAYHRLNEIAQEIDTRERATLMEPSNPMQQYRLGLVYAKYGKITEAISAFQATLKLDGDAHYALNALARLYILQKTQLQDAVSYAKKAFRLSPAPQYLQTLALVHFQMGARESALKAIHTAIEMEPENEAFQQTLAEIQGLDEKAK
;
A
#
# COMPACT_ATOMS: atom_id res chain seq x y z
N MET A 1 -64.89 -45.92 19.44
CA MET A 1 -64.53 -45.18 18.21
C MET A 1 -64.59 -43.68 18.53
N PHE A 2 -63.52 -42.94 18.19
CA PHE A 2 -63.43 -41.47 18.13
C PHE A 2 -63.71 -40.64 19.40
N GLN A 3 -62.83 -40.67 20.40
CA GLN A 3 -62.68 -39.51 21.31
C GLN A 3 -61.37 -39.44 22.12
N LYS A 4 -60.23 -39.81 21.53
CA LYS A 4 -58.89 -39.60 22.15
C LYS A 4 -57.87 -39.28 21.07
N GLY A 5 -57.84 -38.03 20.59
CA GLY A 5 -56.92 -37.63 19.52
C GLY A 5 -56.76 -36.15 19.23
N LEU A 6 -57.59 -35.25 19.79
CA LEU A 6 -57.47 -33.81 19.49
C LEU A 6 -56.73 -32.99 20.57
N SER A 7 -56.60 -33.47 21.80
CA SER A 7 -55.98 -32.66 22.87
C SER A 7 -54.45 -32.58 22.79
N SER A 8 -53.77 -33.63 22.32
CA SER A 8 -52.30 -33.63 22.24
C SER A 8 -51.75 -32.94 20.98
N ILE A 9 -52.53 -32.85 19.89
CA ILE A 9 -52.10 -32.17 18.65
C ILE A 9 -52.22 -30.64 18.79
N VAL A 10 -53.25 -30.15 19.49
CA VAL A 10 -53.38 -28.70 19.77
C VAL A 10 -52.29 -28.22 20.73
N PHE A 11 -51.89 -29.03 21.71
CA PHE A 11 -50.79 -28.67 22.62
C PHE A 11 -49.41 -28.74 21.95
N LEU A 12 -49.19 -29.70 21.03
CA LEU A 12 -47.94 -29.76 20.26
C LEU A 12 -47.83 -28.62 19.24
N CYS A 13 -48.95 -28.19 18.62
CA CYS A 13 -48.96 -27.05 17.71
C CYS A 13 -48.76 -25.71 18.45
N VAL A 14 -49.28 -25.56 19.68
CA VAL A 14 -49.02 -24.33 20.47
C VAL A 14 -47.58 -24.30 20.98
N VAL A 15 -46.99 -25.44 21.38
CA VAL A 15 -45.57 -25.45 21.81
C VAL A 15 -44.61 -25.29 20.62
N PHE A 16 -44.89 -25.89 19.45
CA PHE A 16 -44.06 -25.67 18.25
C PHE A 16 -44.28 -24.30 17.59
N MET A 17 -45.48 -23.72 17.67
CA MET A 17 -45.68 -22.32 17.27
C MET A 17 -45.00 -21.35 18.22
N ASN A 18 -44.91 -21.66 19.53
CA ASN A 18 -44.23 -20.78 20.49
C ASN A 18 -42.70 -20.96 20.55
N THR A 19 -42.15 -22.10 20.10
CA THR A 19 -40.69 -22.28 19.96
C THR A 19 -40.16 -21.80 18.61
N ALA A 20 -41.00 -21.69 17.58
CA ALA A 20 -40.65 -20.98 16.34
C ALA A 20 -40.77 -19.45 16.49
N TRP A 21 -41.62 -18.97 17.40
CA TRP A 21 -41.75 -17.55 17.78
C TRP A 21 -40.77 -17.08 18.87
N ASN A 22 -39.80 -17.92 19.26
CA ASN A 22 -38.75 -17.56 20.23
C ASN A 22 -37.33 -17.69 19.68
N ALA A 23 -37.17 -17.78 18.36
CA ALA A 23 -36.02 -17.13 17.72
C ALA A 23 -36.35 -15.62 17.73
N ALA A 24 -36.22 -14.98 18.90
CA ALA A 24 -36.56 -13.58 19.10
C ALA A 24 -36.06 -12.78 17.89
N ALA A 25 -36.98 -12.18 17.13
CA ALA A 25 -36.63 -11.35 15.99
C ALA A 25 -35.76 -10.21 16.52
N GLN A 26 -34.44 -10.39 16.42
CA GLN A 26 -33.48 -9.48 17.03
C GLN A 26 -33.71 -8.12 16.40
N THR A 27 -34.03 -7.13 17.23
CA THR A 27 -34.31 -5.80 16.71
C THR A 27 -33.03 -5.23 16.07
N PRO A 28 -33.12 -4.32 15.07
CA PRO A 28 -31.94 -3.66 14.53
C PRO A 28 -31.05 -3.09 15.63
N GLN A 29 -31.67 -2.49 16.66
CA GLN A 29 -30.98 -1.92 17.82
C GLN A 29 -30.23 -2.97 18.66
N GLU A 30 -30.79 -4.16 18.87
CA GLU A 30 -30.09 -5.26 19.56
C GLU A 30 -28.90 -5.77 18.76
N LEU A 31 -29.09 -5.97 17.46
CA LEU A 31 -28.03 -6.37 16.53
C LEU A 31 -26.89 -5.34 16.51
N TYR A 32 -27.23 -4.06 16.45
CA TYR A 32 -26.27 -2.96 16.55
C TYR A 32 -25.54 -2.97 17.88
N THR A 33 -26.24 -3.14 19.00
CA THR A 33 -25.64 -3.14 20.33
C THR A 33 -24.67 -4.30 20.51
N ARG A 34 -25.04 -5.51 20.03
CA ARG A 34 -24.16 -6.68 20.02
C ARG A 34 -22.95 -6.46 19.11
N GLY A 35 -23.17 -5.88 17.93
CA GLY A 35 -22.10 -5.50 17.00
C GLY A 35 -21.09 -4.55 17.64
N MET A 36 -21.56 -3.47 18.30
CA MET A 36 -20.71 -2.52 19.00
C MET A 36 -20.00 -3.13 20.23
N GLN A 37 -20.60 -4.11 20.89
CA GLN A 37 -19.92 -4.90 21.93
C GLN A 37 -18.80 -5.75 21.33
N ALA A 38 -19.03 -6.39 20.20
CA ALA A 38 -18.00 -7.14 19.48
C ALA A 38 -16.86 -6.24 19.02
N VAL A 39 -17.13 -5.00 18.57
CA VAL A 39 -16.09 -3.98 18.27
C VAL A 39 -15.21 -3.72 19.50
N ARG A 40 -15.83 -3.49 20.67
CA ARG A 40 -15.08 -3.27 21.93
C ARG A 40 -14.24 -4.47 22.36
N GLN A 41 -14.60 -5.67 21.93
CA GLN A 41 -13.85 -6.91 22.17
C GLN A 41 -12.81 -7.22 21.09
N GLY A 42 -12.64 -6.35 20.07
CA GLY A 42 -11.76 -6.60 18.92
C GLY A 42 -12.24 -7.69 17.96
N LYS A 43 -13.48 -8.17 18.12
CA LYS A 43 -14.08 -9.22 17.28
C LYS A 43 -14.68 -8.62 16.01
N HIS A 44 -13.83 -8.09 15.14
CA HIS A 44 -14.25 -7.32 13.97
C HIS A 44 -15.17 -8.11 13.01
N GLN A 45 -14.90 -9.40 12.77
CA GLN A 45 -15.76 -10.21 11.90
C GLN A 45 -17.17 -10.41 12.47
N GLN A 46 -17.28 -10.69 13.77
CA GLN A 46 -18.57 -10.82 14.45
C GLN A 46 -19.33 -9.49 14.43
N ALA A 47 -18.62 -8.38 14.70
CA ALA A 47 -19.20 -7.04 14.64
C ALA A 47 -19.78 -6.73 13.25
N ILE A 48 -19.03 -7.05 12.18
CA ILE A 48 -19.49 -6.86 10.80
C ILE A 48 -20.75 -7.69 10.53
N GLN A 49 -20.78 -8.97 10.92
CA GLN A 49 -21.95 -9.82 10.72
C GLN A 49 -23.20 -9.28 11.42
N ASP A 50 -23.06 -8.84 12.67
CA ASP A 50 -24.17 -8.32 13.46
C ASP A 50 -24.68 -6.98 12.90
N LEU A 51 -23.77 -6.09 12.51
CA LEU A 51 -24.14 -4.80 11.91
C LEU A 51 -24.71 -4.96 10.49
N GLN A 52 -24.22 -5.91 9.70
CA GLN A 52 -24.79 -6.26 8.39
C GLN A 52 -26.21 -6.80 8.52
N ARG A 53 -26.47 -7.63 9.54
CA ARG A 53 -27.83 -8.06 9.86
C ARG A 53 -28.70 -6.88 10.29
N ALA A 54 -28.17 -5.98 11.12
CA ALA A 54 -28.91 -4.79 11.56
C ALA A 54 -29.39 -3.94 10.38
N VAL A 55 -28.51 -3.70 9.38
CA VAL A 55 -28.87 -2.95 8.16
C VAL A 55 -29.70 -3.76 7.16
N THR A 56 -29.69 -5.09 7.25
CA THR A 56 -30.60 -5.94 6.46
C THR A 56 -32.02 -5.86 7.00
N VAL A 57 -32.19 -5.87 8.33
CA VAL A 57 -33.48 -5.73 9.00
C VAL A 57 -34.00 -4.29 8.88
N GLN A 58 -33.11 -3.29 8.97
CA GLN A 58 -33.45 -1.88 8.80
C GLN A 58 -32.43 -1.18 7.87
N PRO A 59 -32.73 -1.07 6.55
CA PRO A 59 -31.83 -0.48 5.56
C PRO A 59 -31.43 0.96 5.81
N ASP A 60 -32.28 1.76 6.47
CA ASP A 60 -32.03 3.16 6.83
C ASP A 60 -31.40 3.33 8.22
N TYR A 61 -30.79 2.28 8.78
CA TYR A 61 -30.17 2.39 10.10
C TYR A 61 -28.79 3.06 10.04
N ALA A 62 -28.79 4.39 9.96
CA ALA A 62 -27.59 5.21 9.73
C ALA A 62 -26.43 4.92 10.70
N LYS A 63 -26.73 4.69 11.99
CA LYS A 63 -25.70 4.36 13.00
C LYS A 63 -25.00 3.04 12.73
N ALA A 64 -25.71 2.03 12.23
CA ALA A 64 -25.13 0.74 11.87
C ALA A 64 -24.25 0.84 10.61
N HIS A 65 -24.68 1.61 9.61
CA HIS A 65 -23.85 1.94 8.44
C HIS A 65 -22.56 2.69 8.84
N ALA A 66 -22.66 3.69 9.73
CA ALA A 66 -21.50 4.42 10.22
C ALA A 66 -20.51 3.51 10.98
N ALA A 67 -21.04 2.58 11.80
CA ALA A 67 -20.22 1.60 12.51
C ALA A 67 -19.52 0.63 11.54
N LEU A 68 -20.22 0.11 10.53
CA LEU A 68 -19.63 -0.70 9.46
C LEU A 68 -18.51 0.07 8.76
N GLY A 69 -18.78 1.31 8.35
CA GLY A 69 -17.78 2.16 7.70
C GLY A 69 -16.54 2.40 8.54
N THR A 70 -16.70 2.56 9.85
CA THR A 70 -15.59 2.70 10.80
C THR A 70 -14.75 1.43 10.88
N ILE A 71 -15.39 0.25 10.95
CA ILE A 71 -14.67 -1.03 11.00
C ILE A 71 -13.94 -1.30 9.68
N TYR A 72 -14.59 -1.07 8.54
CA TYR A 72 -13.95 -1.23 7.24
C TYR A 72 -12.75 -0.29 7.07
N LEU A 73 -12.84 0.96 7.57
CA LEU A 73 -11.72 1.90 7.58
C LEU A 73 -10.56 1.38 8.43
N GLN A 74 -10.82 0.78 9.60
CA GLN A 74 -9.79 0.15 10.44
C GLN A 74 -9.13 -1.05 9.76
N LEU A 75 -9.91 -1.86 9.05
CA LEU A 75 -9.44 -3.00 8.28
C LEU A 75 -8.80 -2.60 6.93
N SER A 76 -8.74 -1.31 6.62
CA SER A 76 -8.24 -0.76 5.35
C SER A 76 -9.00 -1.23 4.11
N ASP A 77 -10.25 -1.69 4.27
CA ASP A 77 -11.19 -1.91 3.16
C ASP A 77 -11.81 -0.57 2.77
N PHE A 78 -11.03 0.26 2.08
CA PHE A 78 -11.42 1.62 1.72
C PHE A 78 -12.69 1.70 0.86
N PRO A 79 -12.90 0.83 -0.15
CA PRO A 79 -14.15 0.84 -0.93
C PRO A 79 -15.39 0.54 -0.08
N ALA A 80 -15.34 -0.48 0.79
CA ALA A 80 -16.46 -0.79 1.67
C ALA A 80 -16.69 0.32 2.71
N ALA A 81 -15.61 0.90 3.23
CA ALA A 81 -15.67 2.04 4.16
C ALA A 81 -16.36 3.24 3.52
N GLU A 82 -15.97 3.63 2.30
CA GLU A 82 -16.55 4.76 1.59
C GLU A 82 -18.05 4.56 1.37
N LYS A 83 -18.44 3.38 0.88
CA LYS A 83 -19.84 3.04 0.61
C LYS A 83 -20.68 3.15 1.87
N ALA A 84 -20.23 2.55 2.98
CA ALA A 84 -20.97 2.53 4.23
C ALA A 84 -21.06 3.92 4.89
N LEU A 85 -19.96 4.69 4.92
CA LEU A 85 -19.95 6.05 5.48
C LEU A 85 -20.81 7.01 4.66
N THR A 86 -20.74 6.94 3.33
CA THR A 86 -21.55 7.78 2.44
C THR A 86 -23.04 7.46 2.62
N LEU A 87 -23.40 6.17 2.71
CA LEU A 87 -24.78 5.78 2.95
C LEU A 87 -25.28 6.27 4.32
N ALA A 88 -24.46 6.16 5.37
CA ALA A 88 -24.80 6.68 6.69
C ALA A 88 -25.09 8.18 6.68
N LEU A 89 -24.27 8.97 5.97
CA LEU A 89 -24.42 10.42 5.85
C LEU A 89 -25.56 10.84 4.94
N ASN A 90 -25.89 10.05 3.91
CA ASN A 90 -27.08 10.27 3.09
C ASN A 90 -28.38 10.07 3.88
N ILE A 91 -28.38 9.11 4.82
CA ILE A 91 -29.53 8.86 5.69
C ILE A 91 -29.59 9.91 6.82
N ASN A 92 -28.45 10.20 7.45
CA ASN A 92 -28.35 11.17 8.53
C ASN A 92 -27.08 12.03 8.38
N PRO A 93 -27.20 13.25 7.82
CA PRO A 93 -26.09 14.18 7.62
C PRO A 93 -25.43 14.70 8.91
N ASP A 94 -26.07 14.53 10.07
CA ASP A 94 -25.58 15.04 11.35
C ASP A 94 -24.70 14.05 12.13
N LEU A 95 -24.36 12.91 11.51
CA LEU A 95 -23.41 11.96 12.06
C LEU A 95 -21.96 12.47 11.94
N LEU A 96 -21.59 13.43 12.81
CA LEU A 96 -20.27 14.07 12.85
C LEU A 96 -19.11 13.07 12.89
N GLN A 97 -19.27 11.95 13.61
CA GLN A 97 -18.25 10.89 13.64
C GLN A 97 -18.08 10.18 12.29
N ALA A 98 -19.17 9.97 11.56
CA ALA A 98 -19.11 9.37 10.21
C ALA A 98 -18.49 10.34 9.21
N GLU A 99 -18.81 11.64 9.31
CA GLU A 99 -18.18 12.71 8.53
C GLU A 99 -16.67 12.79 8.82
N ALA A 100 -16.25 12.72 10.09
CA ALA A 100 -14.84 12.67 10.48
C ALA A 100 -14.12 11.42 9.93
N ASN A 101 -14.76 10.25 10.02
CA ASN A 101 -14.19 9.01 9.46
C ASN A 101 -14.09 9.06 7.93
N LEU A 102 -15.01 9.75 7.25
CA LEU A 102 -14.94 9.98 5.81
C LEU A 102 -13.76 10.89 5.45
N ALA A 103 -13.50 11.94 6.23
CA ALA A 103 -12.32 12.79 6.04
C ALA A 103 -11.00 12.01 6.25
N VAL A 104 -10.95 11.12 7.25
CA VAL A 104 -9.81 10.22 7.47
C VAL A 104 -9.63 9.25 6.31
N LEU A 105 -10.73 8.70 5.78
CA LEU A 105 -10.71 7.84 4.60
C LEU A 105 -10.12 8.57 3.41
N TYR A 106 -10.61 9.77 3.08
CA TYR A 106 -10.09 10.60 1.98
C TYR A 106 -8.62 10.96 2.17
N THR A 107 -8.20 11.21 3.41
CA THR A 107 -6.77 11.42 3.72
C THR A 107 -5.94 10.17 3.38
N LYS A 108 -6.40 8.97 3.78
CA LYS A 108 -5.71 7.70 3.52
C LYS A 108 -5.70 7.32 2.04
N THR A 109 -6.74 7.66 1.30
CA THR A 109 -6.86 7.40 -0.15
C THR A 109 -6.30 8.52 -1.02
N LYS A 110 -5.58 9.49 -0.43
CA LYS A 110 -4.93 10.62 -1.12
C LYS A 110 -5.88 11.55 -1.87
N ARG A 111 -7.16 11.56 -1.51
CA ARG A 111 -8.16 12.53 -1.96
C ARG A 111 -8.14 13.75 -1.04
N LEU A 112 -7.03 14.48 -1.07
CA LEU A 112 -6.69 15.45 -0.03
C LEU A 112 -7.60 16.69 -0.05
N ASP A 113 -7.99 17.19 -1.21
CA ASP A 113 -8.92 18.33 -1.29
C ASP A 113 -10.31 17.99 -0.76
N ASP A 114 -10.80 16.78 -1.03
CA ASP A 114 -12.06 16.28 -0.45
C ASP A 114 -11.94 16.20 1.08
N ALA A 115 -10.83 15.65 1.59
CA ALA A 115 -10.59 15.57 3.03
C ALA A 115 -10.56 16.96 3.68
N ILE A 116 -9.82 17.91 3.10
CA ILE A 116 -9.71 19.30 3.57
C ILE A 116 -11.09 19.95 3.64
N ARG A 117 -11.91 19.83 2.58
CA ARG A 117 -13.27 20.40 2.54
C ARG A 117 -14.14 19.85 3.68
N VAL A 118 -14.10 18.54 3.91
CA VAL A 118 -14.85 17.89 4.99
C VAL A 118 -14.35 18.36 6.36
N TYR A 119 -13.03 18.40 6.58
CA TYR A 119 -12.48 18.89 7.84
C TYR A 119 -12.82 20.37 8.11
N GLN A 120 -12.77 21.24 7.10
CA GLN A 120 -13.18 22.65 7.25
C GLN A 120 -14.64 22.77 7.69
N ASN A 121 -15.53 21.91 7.17
CA ASN A 121 -16.92 21.86 7.62
C ASN A 121 -17.03 21.39 9.08
N LEU A 122 -16.33 20.32 9.43
CA LEU A 122 -16.29 19.79 10.78
C LEU A 122 -15.74 20.81 11.79
N ILE A 123 -14.72 21.60 11.44
CA ILE A 123 -14.16 22.64 12.34
C ILE A 123 -15.19 23.73 12.62
N ARG A 124 -16.00 24.12 11.63
CA ARG A 124 -17.09 25.10 11.86
C ARG A 124 -18.14 24.58 12.83
N ARG A 125 -18.43 23.28 12.80
CA ARG A 125 -19.43 22.61 13.65
C ARG A 125 -18.87 22.18 15.01
N GLN A 126 -17.58 21.89 15.07
CA GLN A 126 -16.85 21.40 16.24
C GLN A 126 -15.54 22.17 16.43
N PRO A 127 -15.59 23.48 16.77
CA PRO A 127 -14.39 24.31 16.86
C PRO A 127 -13.39 23.85 17.91
N GLU A 128 -13.82 23.12 18.94
CA GLU A 128 -12.93 22.62 20.00
C GLU A 128 -12.42 21.20 19.77
N SER A 129 -12.78 20.55 18.65
CA SER A 129 -12.33 19.19 18.36
C SER A 129 -10.86 19.18 17.93
N LEU A 130 -9.97 18.85 18.88
CA LEU A 130 -8.54 18.67 18.62
C LEU A 130 -8.29 17.61 17.55
N GLN A 131 -9.06 16.52 17.54
CA GLN A 131 -8.93 15.47 16.52
C GLN A 131 -9.16 16.01 15.11
N VAL A 132 -10.19 16.83 14.91
CA VAL A 132 -10.50 17.43 13.61
C VAL A 132 -9.42 18.44 13.21
N ARG A 133 -8.90 19.24 14.16
CA ARG A 133 -7.82 20.20 13.90
C ARG A 133 -6.49 19.54 13.53
N LEU A 134 -6.11 18.47 14.22
CA LEU A 134 -4.94 17.68 13.83
C LEU A 134 -5.16 16.96 12.50
N GLY A 135 -6.40 16.52 12.23
CA GLY A 135 -6.81 15.93 10.96
C GLY A 135 -6.61 16.89 9.78
N ILE A 136 -7.10 18.13 9.88
CA ILE A 136 -6.91 19.13 8.81
C ILE A 136 -5.44 19.50 8.62
N ALA A 137 -4.68 19.66 9.71
CA ALA A 137 -3.26 19.97 9.65
C ALA A 137 -2.49 18.87 8.90
N SER A 138 -2.80 17.60 9.21
CA SER A 138 -2.21 16.45 8.51
C SER A 138 -2.65 16.38 7.04
N ALA A 139 -3.89 16.73 6.73
CA ALA A 139 -4.37 16.76 5.34
C ALA A 139 -3.67 17.86 4.52
N TYR A 140 -3.50 19.07 5.07
CA TYR A 140 -2.70 20.12 4.45
C TYR A 140 -1.24 19.70 4.25
N GLN A 141 -0.62 19.09 5.26
CA GLN A 141 0.76 18.60 5.17
C GLN A 141 0.91 17.58 4.04
N GLN A 142 0.01 16.60 3.96
CA GLN A 142 0.06 15.60 2.90
C GLN A 142 -0.24 16.16 1.51
N ALA A 143 -0.92 17.32 1.45
CA ALA A 143 -1.19 18.05 0.21
C ALA A 143 -0.05 19.01 -0.15
N GLU A 144 1.05 18.99 0.60
CA GLU A 144 2.21 19.89 0.45
C GLU A 144 1.84 21.38 0.61
N ARG A 145 0.69 21.66 1.23
CA ARG A 145 0.22 22.99 1.61
C ARG A 145 0.80 23.36 2.96
N PHE A 146 2.13 23.47 2.99
CA PHE A 146 2.90 23.63 4.23
C PHE A 146 2.54 24.87 5.04
N PRO A 147 2.30 26.07 4.43
CA PRO A 147 1.87 27.24 5.20
C PRO A 147 0.57 27.00 5.99
N GLU A 148 -0.46 26.43 5.35
CA GLU A 148 -1.73 26.12 6.01
C GLU A 148 -1.59 24.99 7.05
N ALA A 149 -0.72 24.01 6.79
CA ALA A 149 -0.41 22.95 7.76
C ALA A 149 0.26 23.52 9.03
N ILE A 150 1.22 24.43 8.85
CA ILE A 150 1.93 25.12 9.94
C ILE A 150 0.93 25.89 10.80
N GLU A 151 0.07 26.72 10.17
CA GLU A 151 -0.95 27.48 10.89
C GLU A 151 -1.90 26.56 11.68
N ALA A 152 -2.38 25.48 11.06
CA ALA A 152 -3.28 24.53 11.69
C ALA A 152 -2.63 23.77 12.86
N TYR A 153 -1.36 23.38 12.74
CA TYR A 153 -0.60 22.75 13.83
C TYR A 153 -0.32 23.71 14.98
N LEU A 154 0.09 24.95 14.69
CA LEU A 154 0.29 25.98 15.71
C LEU A 154 -1.00 26.24 16.49
N GLU A 155 -2.13 26.36 15.79
CA GLU A 155 -3.44 26.57 16.40
C GLU A 155 -3.90 25.37 17.26
N SER A 156 -3.51 24.15 16.88
CA SER A 156 -3.71 22.95 17.70
C SER A 156 -2.85 22.97 18.96
N LEU A 157 -1.57 23.37 18.84
CA LEU A 157 -0.62 23.45 19.94
C LEU A 157 -0.93 24.58 20.93
N LYS A 158 -1.52 25.70 20.49
CA LYS A 158 -2.02 26.74 21.39
C LYS A 158 -3.07 26.20 22.36
N ARG A 159 -3.96 25.32 21.89
CA ARG A 159 -5.00 24.68 22.72
C ARG A 159 -4.46 23.53 23.56
N SER A 160 -3.50 22.79 23.02
CA SER A 160 -2.94 21.60 23.65
C SER A 160 -1.42 21.58 23.44
N PRO A 161 -0.66 22.24 24.34
CA PRO A 161 0.78 22.45 24.16
C PRO A 161 1.62 21.17 24.18
N ASN A 162 1.16 20.10 24.83
CA ASN A 162 1.97 18.89 25.06
C ASN A 162 1.64 17.78 24.06
N LEU A 163 1.59 18.10 22.76
CA LEU A 163 1.32 17.13 21.70
C LEU A 163 2.59 16.85 20.89
N ALA A 164 3.41 15.91 21.37
CA ALA A 164 4.72 15.62 20.79
C ALA A 164 4.63 15.20 19.30
N ALA A 165 3.60 14.43 18.93
CA ALA A 165 3.33 14.08 17.54
C ALA A 165 2.99 15.30 16.67
N ALA A 166 2.20 16.25 17.17
CA ALA A 166 1.87 17.47 16.44
C ALA A 166 3.09 18.38 16.28
N MET A 167 3.93 18.50 17.31
CA MET A 167 5.22 19.21 17.24
C MET A 167 6.17 18.57 16.21
N THR A 168 6.24 17.24 16.18
CA THR A 168 7.06 16.50 15.20
C THR A 168 6.60 16.76 13.77
N ASN A 169 5.29 16.76 13.53
CA ASN A 169 4.74 17.06 12.20
C ASN A 169 4.93 18.53 11.83
N LEU A 170 4.71 19.46 12.76
CA LEU A 170 5.00 20.88 12.55
C LEU A 170 6.47 21.11 12.19
N ALA A 171 7.39 20.48 12.90
CA ALA A 171 8.81 20.53 12.59
C ALA A 171 9.12 20.02 11.17
N SER A 172 8.47 18.94 10.74
CA SER A 172 8.62 18.42 9.37
C SER A 172 8.04 19.36 8.30
N CYS A 173 6.99 20.14 8.61
CA CYS A 173 6.51 21.18 7.71
C CYS A 173 7.52 22.33 7.58
N TYR A 174 8.17 22.72 8.69
CA TYR A 174 9.25 23.71 8.64
C TYR A 174 10.47 23.21 7.87
N GLU A 175 10.84 21.93 8.02
CA GLU A 175 11.90 21.29 7.23
C GLU A 175 11.57 21.34 5.72
N ALA A 176 10.32 21.07 5.34
CA ALA A 176 9.88 21.10 3.94
C ALA A 176 9.93 22.49 3.29
N ILE A 177 9.84 23.57 4.09
CA ILE A 177 10.03 24.95 3.63
C ILE A 177 11.44 25.48 3.91
N GLU A 178 12.38 24.58 4.23
CA GLU A 178 13.80 24.87 4.49
C GLU A 178 14.07 25.77 5.71
N ASP A 179 13.09 25.99 6.60
CA ASP A 179 13.28 26.68 7.87
C ASP A 179 13.81 25.71 8.94
N ASN A 180 15.09 25.38 8.81
CA ASN A 180 15.79 24.49 9.71
C ASN A 180 15.82 25.00 11.17
N ALA A 181 15.74 26.32 11.39
CA ALA A 181 15.75 26.88 12.73
C ALA A 181 14.46 26.51 13.49
N GLN A 182 13.31 26.71 12.85
CA GLN A 182 12.01 26.31 13.42
C GLN A 182 11.86 24.79 13.50
N ALA A 183 12.34 24.05 12.48
CA ALA A 183 12.33 22.59 12.52
C ALA A 183 13.08 22.06 13.75
N ILE A 184 14.31 22.53 14.00
CA ILE A 184 15.09 22.16 15.19
C ILE A 184 14.35 22.53 16.48
N HIS A 185 13.77 23.73 16.55
CA HIS A 185 13.02 24.19 17.72
C HIS A 185 11.89 23.21 18.08
N TYR A 186 11.03 22.88 17.12
CA TYR A 186 9.88 22.01 17.37
C TYR A 186 10.25 20.54 17.53
N TYR A 187 11.31 20.03 16.86
CA TYR A 187 11.81 18.69 17.15
C TYR A 187 12.34 18.58 18.58
N LYS A 188 13.08 19.58 19.07
CA LYS A 188 13.53 19.61 20.47
C LYS A 188 12.37 19.69 21.44
N ALA A 189 11.36 20.51 21.15
CA ALA A 189 10.16 20.61 21.97
C ALA A 189 9.42 19.25 22.02
N ALA A 190 9.25 18.58 20.89
CA ALA A 190 8.65 17.24 20.83
C ALA A 190 9.42 16.24 21.69
N LEU A 191 10.75 16.22 21.59
CA LEU A 191 11.61 15.30 22.33
C LEU A 191 11.71 15.62 23.82
N ALA A 192 11.43 16.86 24.23
CA ALA A 192 11.30 17.22 25.64
C ALA A 192 10.00 16.66 26.26
N VAL A 193 8.93 16.52 25.47
CA VAL A 193 7.68 15.88 25.89
C VAL A 193 7.78 14.36 25.81
N GLU A 194 8.27 13.83 24.68
CA GLU A 194 8.43 12.39 24.44
C GLU A 194 9.83 12.09 23.85
N PRO A 195 10.80 11.66 24.69
CA PRO A 195 12.19 11.46 24.24
C PRO A 195 12.39 10.34 23.20
N ASN A 196 11.47 9.38 23.14
CA ASN A 196 11.61 8.15 22.36
C ASN A 196 10.84 8.17 21.03
N LEU A 197 10.65 9.35 20.42
CA LEU A 197 9.99 9.48 19.12
C LEU A 197 10.97 9.17 17.97
N PRO A 198 10.78 8.09 17.19
CA PRO A 198 11.72 7.72 16.14
C PRO A 198 11.86 8.79 15.06
N MET A 199 10.74 9.38 14.61
CA MET A 199 10.73 10.41 13.57
C MET A 199 11.44 11.69 14.02
N ALA A 200 11.12 12.21 15.21
CA ALA A 200 11.75 13.43 15.72
C ALA A 200 13.26 13.25 15.94
N ASN A 201 13.67 12.12 16.54
CA ASN A 201 15.09 11.79 16.69
C ASN A 201 15.80 11.64 15.33
N GLY A 202 15.17 10.93 14.37
CA GLY A 202 15.74 10.68 13.06
C GLY A 202 15.94 11.96 12.25
N ASN A 203 14.92 12.82 12.19
CA ASN A 203 14.95 14.06 11.41
C ASN A 203 15.83 15.12 12.08
N LEU A 204 15.77 15.29 13.41
CA LEU A 204 16.70 16.19 14.09
C LEU A 204 18.15 15.73 13.94
N GLY A 205 18.39 14.42 14.04
CA GLY A 205 19.70 13.83 13.78
C GLY A 205 20.18 14.04 12.34
N ALA A 206 19.27 14.01 11.37
CA ALA A 206 19.55 14.33 9.97
C ALA A 206 20.01 15.78 9.78
N ILE A 207 19.26 16.74 10.35
CA ILE A 207 19.62 18.16 10.29
C ILE A 207 21.00 18.40 10.91
N TYR A 208 21.28 17.82 12.09
CA TYR A 208 22.61 17.95 12.70
C TYR A 208 23.72 17.28 11.88
N GLN A 209 23.45 16.15 11.23
CA GLN A 209 24.40 15.51 10.34
C GLN A 209 24.74 16.39 9.13
N GLU A 210 23.75 17.07 8.57
CA GLU A 210 23.91 17.98 7.43
C GLU A 210 24.69 19.25 7.83
N GLN A 211 24.42 19.78 9.02
CA GLN A 211 25.17 20.89 9.62
C GLN A 211 26.59 20.50 10.06
N GLY A 212 26.95 19.22 10.01
CA GLY A 212 28.27 18.73 10.46
C GLY A 212 28.40 18.60 11.98
N GLU A 213 27.32 18.77 12.73
CA GLU A 213 27.22 18.59 14.18
C GLU A 213 27.14 17.11 14.56
N LEU A 214 28.19 16.35 14.22
CA LEU A 214 28.20 14.88 14.30
C LEU A 214 27.95 14.33 15.70
N ASP A 215 28.43 15.02 16.74
CA ASP A 215 28.28 14.60 18.13
C ASP A 215 26.84 14.78 18.64
N LYS A 216 26.08 15.72 18.07
CA LYS A 216 24.64 15.86 18.34
C LYS A 216 23.83 14.85 17.52
N ALA A 217 24.22 14.61 16.26
CA ALA A 217 23.51 13.73 15.35
C ALA A 217 23.55 12.24 15.80
N LEU A 218 24.70 11.76 16.23
CA LEU A 218 24.94 10.35 16.56
C LEU A 218 23.91 9.77 17.58
N PRO A 219 23.75 10.32 18.80
CA PRO A 219 22.84 9.75 19.79
C PRO A 219 21.36 9.81 19.38
N LEU A 220 20.98 10.83 18.60
CA LEU A 220 19.62 10.96 18.07
C LEU A 220 19.33 9.87 17.05
N LEU A 221 20.22 9.67 16.07
CA LEU A 221 20.07 8.63 15.05
C LEU A 221 20.09 7.22 15.68
N GLU A 222 20.95 6.97 16.67
CA GLU A 222 20.96 5.72 17.43
C GLU A 222 19.64 5.48 18.18
N THR A 223 19.06 6.51 18.78
CA THR A 223 17.76 6.42 19.45
C THR A 223 16.65 6.14 18.45
N ALA A 224 16.65 6.81 17.29
CA ALA A 224 15.67 6.60 16.23
C ALA A 224 15.64 5.14 15.76
N ILE A 225 16.81 4.54 15.49
CA ILE A 225 16.89 3.14 15.03
C ILE A 225 16.63 2.11 16.13
N ARG A 226 16.82 2.48 17.41
CA ARG A 226 16.50 1.61 18.56
C ARG A 226 14.99 1.48 18.72
N GLN A 227 14.28 2.59 18.57
CA GLN A 227 12.82 2.65 18.68
C GLN A 227 12.13 2.17 17.40
N ASN A 228 12.74 2.37 16.23
CA ASN A 228 12.29 1.81 14.96
C ASN A 228 13.45 1.18 14.17
N PRO A 229 13.70 -0.14 14.33
CA PRO A 229 14.75 -0.85 13.61
C PRO A 229 14.61 -0.83 12.08
N HIS A 230 13.42 -0.56 11.55
CA HIS A 230 13.13 -0.46 10.12
C HIS A 230 13.20 0.98 9.58
N PHE A 231 13.68 1.95 10.37
CA PHE A 231 13.86 3.32 9.89
C PHE A 231 15.13 3.44 9.02
N THR A 232 15.06 2.93 7.80
CA THR A 232 16.21 2.79 6.88
C THR A 232 16.92 4.13 6.61
N ALA A 233 16.19 5.22 6.44
CA ALA A 233 16.76 6.55 6.20
C ALA A 233 17.63 7.04 7.38
N ALA A 234 17.15 6.89 8.62
CA ALA A 234 17.92 7.23 9.82
C ALA A 234 19.16 6.32 9.96
N ARG A 235 19.03 5.03 9.62
CA ARG A 235 20.15 4.08 9.62
C ARG A 235 21.24 4.44 8.61
N TYR A 236 20.84 4.83 7.40
CA TYR A 236 21.78 5.30 6.39
C TYR A 236 22.54 6.55 6.86
N ARG A 237 21.81 7.53 7.42
CA ARG A 237 22.41 8.74 8.00
C ARG A 237 23.35 8.43 9.17
N LEU A 238 23.01 7.45 10.02
CA LEU A 238 23.92 6.96 11.07
C LEU A 238 25.23 6.44 10.47
N GLY A 239 25.14 5.63 9.41
CA GLY A 239 26.31 5.19 8.64
C GLY A 239 27.17 6.38 8.17
N LEU A 240 26.55 7.44 7.63
CA LEU A 240 27.26 8.63 7.16
C LEU A 240 27.98 9.36 8.30
N VAL A 241 27.33 9.53 9.45
CA VAL A 241 27.93 10.12 10.67
C VAL A 241 29.14 9.30 11.11
N LEU A 242 28.99 7.97 11.20
CA LEU A 242 30.06 7.06 11.60
C LEU A 242 31.23 7.10 10.60
N THR A 243 30.97 7.18 9.29
CA THR A 243 32.03 7.35 8.28
C THR A 243 32.81 8.64 8.51
N LYS A 244 32.13 9.78 8.74
CA LYS A 244 32.79 11.07 9.02
C LYS A 244 33.59 11.03 10.33
N LYS A 245 33.11 10.30 11.34
CA LYS A 245 33.85 10.03 12.60
C LYS A 245 34.95 8.96 12.47
N ARG A 246 35.16 8.40 11.26
CA ARG A 246 36.14 7.35 10.94
C ARG A 246 35.90 6.01 11.64
N GLU A 247 34.69 5.76 12.12
CA GLU A 247 34.25 4.50 12.71
C GLU A 247 33.80 3.50 11.62
N PHE A 248 34.72 3.20 10.70
CA PHE A 248 34.40 2.51 9.44
C PHE A 248 33.79 1.12 9.62
N GLN A 249 34.16 0.40 10.68
CA GLN A 249 33.60 -0.92 10.97
C GLN A 249 32.12 -0.85 11.34
N ARG A 250 31.74 0.13 12.19
CA ARG A 250 30.34 0.37 12.54
C ARG A 250 29.56 0.90 11.33
N ALA A 251 30.16 1.84 10.59
CA ALA A 251 29.53 2.39 9.39
C ALA A 251 29.20 1.30 8.35
N ALA A 252 30.15 0.39 8.06
CA ALA A 252 29.94 -0.73 7.15
C ALA A 252 28.78 -1.64 7.59
N ALA A 253 28.66 -1.94 8.88
CA ALA A 253 27.56 -2.74 9.42
C ALA A 253 26.20 -2.05 9.22
N GLU A 254 26.13 -0.72 9.41
CA GLU A 254 24.88 0.02 9.18
C GLU A 254 24.51 0.08 7.69
N TYR A 255 25.46 0.29 6.78
CA TYR A 255 25.19 0.24 5.34
C TYR A 255 24.74 -1.15 4.87
N GLN A 256 25.33 -2.23 5.40
CA GLN A 256 24.88 -3.60 5.10
C GLN A 256 23.43 -3.83 5.53
N ARG A 257 23.02 -3.30 6.69
CA ARG A 257 21.63 -3.37 7.15
C ARG A 257 20.68 -2.54 6.28
N VAL A 258 21.12 -1.38 5.80
CA VAL A 258 20.37 -0.60 4.80
C VAL A 258 20.16 -1.41 3.53
N ILE A 259 21.22 -2.02 3.00
CA ILE A 259 21.15 -2.86 1.79
C ILE A 259 20.26 -4.10 1.99
N ALA A 260 20.27 -4.69 3.18
CA ALA A 260 19.40 -5.82 3.50
C ALA A 260 17.90 -5.43 3.48
N GLN A 261 17.58 -4.18 3.84
CA GLN A 261 16.21 -3.64 3.81
C GLN A 261 15.83 -3.06 2.44
N GLN A 262 16.78 -2.46 1.73
CA GLN A 262 16.60 -1.79 0.44
C GLN A 262 17.76 -2.17 -0.49
N ARG A 263 17.56 -3.23 -1.29
CA ARG A 263 18.60 -3.81 -2.14
C ARG A 263 19.04 -2.91 -3.29
N ASP A 264 18.26 -1.89 -3.60
CA ASP A 264 18.46 -0.89 -4.65
C ASP A 264 19.01 0.44 -4.11
N HIS A 265 19.36 0.53 -2.82
CA HIS A 265 19.87 1.75 -2.22
C HIS A 265 21.31 2.07 -2.68
N VAL A 266 21.43 2.77 -3.82
CA VAL A 266 22.69 3.16 -4.48
C VAL A 266 23.73 3.76 -3.52
N GLY A 267 23.33 4.77 -2.73
CA GLY A 267 24.24 5.47 -1.82
C GLY A 267 24.83 4.58 -0.72
N ALA A 268 24.15 3.50 -0.34
CA ALA A 268 24.63 2.59 0.70
C ALA A 268 25.74 1.70 0.16
N TYR A 269 25.64 1.22 -1.08
CA TYR A 269 26.71 0.47 -1.73
C TYR A 269 27.99 1.29 -1.91
N TYR A 270 27.85 2.54 -2.38
CA TYR A 270 29.00 3.44 -2.51
C TYR A 270 29.70 3.64 -1.16
N ASN A 271 28.95 4.03 -0.13
CA ASN A 271 29.54 4.31 1.18
C ASN A 271 30.05 3.05 1.90
N LEU A 272 29.41 1.89 1.68
CA LEU A 272 29.91 0.59 2.14
C LEU A 272 31.26 0.28 1.49
N ALA A 273 31.38 0.41 0.16
CA ALA A 273 32.64 0.18 -0.54
C ALA A 273 33.76 1.07 0.01
N GLN A 274 33.48 2.37 0.20
CA GLN A 274 34.45 3.32 0.76
C GLN A 274 34.88 2.93 2.19
N ALA A 275 33.93 2.55 3.05
CA ALA A 275 34.25 2.06 4.39
C ALA A 275 35.10 0.78 4.37
N LEU A 276 34.78 -0.17 3.48
CA LEU A 276 35.52 -1.43 3.33
C LEU A 276 36.95 -1.20 2.80
N PHE A 277 37.15 -0.27 1.87
CA PHE A 277 38.49 0.12 1.42
C PHE A 277 39.32 0.73 2.55
N ARG A 278 38.72 1.57 3.41
CA ARG A 278 39.40 2.10 4.60
C ARG A 278 39.76 1.01 5.62
N LEU A 279 38.95 -0.05 5.69
CA LEU A 279 39.22 -1.26 6.49
C LEU A 279 40.18 -2.25 5.81
N LYS A 280 40.73 -1.92 4.63
CA LYS A 280 41.59 -2.80 3.80
C LYS A 280 40.91 -4.10 3.33
N LYS A 281 39.58 -4.19 3.39
CA LYS A 281 38.77 -5.31 2.87
C LYS A 281 38.51 -5.15 1.37
N ARG A 282 39.58 -5.30 0.57
CA ARG A 282 39.57 -4.94 -0.87
C ARG A 282 38.51 -5.68 -1.67
N GLU A 283 38.39 -7.00 -1.51
CA GLU A 283 37.46 -7.81 -2.31
C GLU A 283 35.98 -7.55 -1.96
N GLU A 284 35.66 -7.41 -0.67
CA GLU A 284 34.31 -7.00 -0.25
C GLU A 284 33.98 -5.59 -0.78
N GLY A 285 34.95 -4.66 -0.73
CA GLY A 285 34.78 -3.29 -1.24
C GLY A 285 34.55 -3.24 -2.74
N LYS A 286 35.27 -4.05 -3.54
CA LYS A 286 35.06 -4.17 -4.99
C LYS A 286 33.65 -4.67 -5.30
N ARG A 287 33.18 -5.74 -4.65
CA ARG A 287 31.82 -6.26 -4.85
C ARG A 287 30.74 -5.21 -4.56
N ALA A 288 30.91 -4.42 -3.49
CA ALA A 288 29.99 -3.33 -3.19
C ALA A 288 30.05 -2.22 -4.26
N MET A 289 31.23 -1.91 -4.78
CA MET A 289 31.41 -0.93 -5.86
C MET A 289 30.82 -1.40 -7.19
N ASP A 290 30.97 -2.68 -7.54
CA ASP A 290 30.37 -3.27 -8.74
C ASP A 290 28.84 -3.19 -8.68
N ALA A 291 28.25 -3.47 -7.51
CA ALA A 291 26.82 -3.30 -7.28
C ALA A 291 26.37 -1.84 -7.41
N TYR A 292 27.16 -0.88 -6.90
CA TYR A 292 26.91 0.55 -7.10
C TYR A 292 26.90 0.93 -8.58
N HIS A 293 27.91 0.52 -9.35
CA HIS A 293 28.00 0.81 -10.78
C HIS A 293 26.83 0.20 -11.56
N ARG A 294 26.50 -1.07 -11.28
CA ARG A 294 25.35 -1.74 -11.89
C ARG A 294 24.05 -0.99 -11.62
N LEU A 295 23.80 -0.55 -10.38
CA LEU A 295 22.57 0.19 -10.06
C LEU A 295 22.52 1.55 -10.75
N ASN A 296 23.65 2.26 -10.89
CA ASN A 296 23.71 3.50 -11.64
C ASN A 296 23.45 3.30 -13.13
N GLU A 297 24.00 2.24 -13.73
CA GLU A 297 23.74 1.90 -15.13
C GLU A 297 22.25 1.62 -15.37
N ILE A 298 21.61 0.88 -14.45
CA ILE A 298 20.17 0.64 -14.45
C ILE A 298 19.39 1.96 -14.39
N ALA A 299 19.75 2.84 -13.46
CA ALA A 299 19.09 4.13 -13.30
C ALA A 299 19.24 5.01 -14.55
N GLN A 300 20.41 5.02 -15.17
CA GLN A 300 20.68 5.76 -16.39
C GLN A 300 19.90 5.20 -17.59
N GLU A 301 19.80 3.89 -17.73
CA GLU A 301 18.99 3.26 -18.79
C GLU A 301 17.51 3.63 -18.63
N ILE A 302 16.98 3.61 -17.40
CA ILE A 302 15.60 4.02 -17.11
C ILE A 302 15.38 5.51 -17.44
N ASP A 303 16.21 6.43 -16.91
CA ASP A 303 16.08 7.88 -17.17
C ASP A 303 16.14 8.19 -18.68
N THR A 304 17.04 7.53 -19.41
CA THR A 304 17.14 7.69 -20.87
C THR A 304 15.84 7.29 -21.56
N ARG A 305 15.18 6.22 -21.11
CA ARG A 305 13.89 5.76 -21.68
C ARG A 305 12.74 6.67 -21.29
N GLU A 306 12.69 7.12 -20.04
CA GLU A 306 11.67 8.08 -19.59
C GLU A 306 11.75 9.37 -20.39
N ARG A 307 12.95 9.93 -20.60
CA ARG A 307 13.13 11.11 -21.45
C ARG A 307 12.68 10.89 -22.89
N ALA A 308 12.91 9.71 -23.46
CA ALA A 308 12.40 9.38 -24.79
C ALA A 308 10.86 9.40 -24.85
N THR A 309 10.18 8.96 -23.80
CA THR A 309 8.70 9.07 -23.72
C THR A 309 8.21 10.50 -23.57
N LEU A 310 9.00 11.39 -22.97
CA LEU A 310 8.67 12.82 -22.87
C LEU A 310 8.88 13.56 -24.20
N MET A 311 9.87 13.15 -25.00
CA MET A 311 10.12 13.72 -26.33
C MET A 311 9.08 13.30 -27.37
N GLU A 312 8.57 12.07 -27.27
CA GLU A 312 7.55 11.53 -28.18
C GLU A 312 6.36 10.94 -27.39
N PRO A 313 5.55 11.78 -26.72
CA PRO A 313 4.52 11.32 -25.79
C PRO A 313 3.38 10.55 -26.47
N SER A 314 3.15 10.79 -27.76
CA SER A 314 2.13 10.09 -28.56
C SER A 314 2.64 8.81 -29.23
N ASN A 315 3.90 8.41 -29.01
CA ASN A 315 4.46 7.22 -29.63
C ASN A 315 4.29 5.97 -28.73
N PRO A 316 3.38 5.03 -29.05
CA PRO A 316 3.13 3.84 -28.24
C PRO A 316 4.38 2.96 -28.06
N MET A 317 5.30 2.97 -29.04
CA MET A 317 6.53 2.18 -29.01
C MET A 317 7.50 2.66 -27.92
N GLN A 318 7.54 3.96 -27.62
CA GLN A 318 8.41 4.47 -26.54
C GLN A 318 7.91 4.01 -25.17
N GLN A 319 6.60 4.09 -24.94
CA GLN A 319 5.96 3.58 -23.72
C GLN A 319 6.20 2.06 -23.56
N TYR A 320 6.10 1.31 -24.67
CA TYR A 320 6.34 -0.13 -24.63
C TYR A 320 7.80 -0.47 -24.29
N ARG A 321 8.76 0.22 -24.91
CA ARG A 321 10.19 0.04 -24.62
C ARG A 321 10.53 0.39 -23.17
N LEU A 322 9.93 1.44 -22.62
CA LEU A 322 10.05 1.78 -21.20
C LEU A 322 9.50 0.64 -20.32
N GLY A 323 8.32 0.10 -20.65
CA GLY A 323 7.76 -1.05 -19.95
C GLY A 323 8.64 -2.29 -19.98
N LEU A 324 9.32 -2.57 -21.11
CA LEU A 324 10.29 -3.66 -21.20
C LEU A 324 11.49 -3.46 -20.29
N VAL A 325 12.04 -2.24 -20.22
CA VAL A 325 13.15 -1.91 -19.33
C VAL A 325 12.73 -2.04 -17.86
N TYR A 326 11.52 -1.59 -17.52
CA TYR A 326 10.98 -1.81 -16.17
C TYR A 326 10.83 -3.29 -15.83
N ALA A 327 10.28 -4.10 -16.75
CA ALA A 327 10.15 -5.54 -16.56
C ALA A 327 11.50 -6.23 -16.40
N LYS A 328 12.50 -5.87 -17.23
CA LYS A 328 13.89 -6.38 -17.18
C LYS A 328 14.50 -6.20 -15.78
N TYR A 329 14.18 -5.11 -15.10
CA TYR A 329 14.71 -4.79 -13.77
C TYR A 329 13.77 -5.13 -12.61
N GLY A 330 12.68 -5.86 -12.87
CA GLY A 330 11.74 -6.30 -11.84
C GLY A 330 10.84 -5.19 -11.27
N LYS A 331 10.80 -4.01 -11.92
CA LYS A 331 9.88 -2.91 -11.58
C LYS A 331 8.50 -3.19 -12.17
N ILE A 332 7.83 -4.22 -11.64
CA ILE A 332 6.67 -4.81 -12.31
C ILE A 332 5.47 -3.85 -12.38
N THR A 333 5.24 -3.05 -11.33
CA THR A 333 4.12 -2.10 -11.29
C THR A 333 4.28 -1.00 -12.34
N GLU A 334 5.50 -0.48 -12.46
CA GLU A 334 5.88 0.53 -13.46
C GLU A 334 5.81 -0.07 -14.87
N ALA A 335 6.24 -1.33 -15.05
CA ALA A 335 6.12 -2.04 -16.32
C ALA A 335 4.66 -2.20 -16.75
N ILE A 336 3.77 -2.64 -15.84
CA ILE A 336 2.32 -2.74 -16.10
C ILE A 336 1.76 -1.38 -16.50
N SER A 337 2.11 -0.32 -15.75
CA SER A 337 1.63 1.04 -16.02
C SER A 337 2.08 1.54 -17.40
N ALA A 338 3.33 1.29 -17.78
CA ALA A 338 3.87 1.66 -19.09
C ALA A 338 3.19 0.89 -20.23
N PHE A 339 2.95 -0.43 -20.07
CA PHE A 339 2.22 -1.20 -21.08
C PHE A 339 0.74 -0.79 -21.19
N GLN A 340 0.10 -0.43 -20.07
CA GLN A 340 -1.25 0.15 -20.11
C GLN A 340 -1.26 1.51 -20.80
N ALA A 341 -0.23 2.34 -20.61
CA ALA A 341 -0.07 3.59 -21.35
C ALA A 341 0.11 3.36 -22.86
N THR A 342 0.86 2.32 -23.26
CA THR A 342 0.92 1.88 -24.66
C THR A 342 -0.48 1.58 -25.21
N LEU A 343 -1.30 0.80 -24.48
CA LEU A 343 -2.65 0.45 -24.92
C LEU A 343 -3.64 1.62 -24.95
N LYS A 344 -3.38 2.69 -24.19
CA LYS A 344 -4.15 3.94 -24.28
C LYS A 344 -3.83 4.72 -25.56
N LEU A 345 -2.57 4.68 -26.02
CA LEU A 345 -2.13 5.32 -27.26
C LEU A 345 -2.50 4.48 -28.49
N ASP A 346 -2.40 3.16 -28.38
CA ASP A 346 -2.71 2.19 -29.43
C ASP A 346 -3.41 0.97 -28.81
N GLY A 347 -4.74 0.94 -28.91
CA GLY A 347 -5.57 -0.14 -28.36
C GLY A 347 -5.34 -1.52 -28.97
N ASP A 348 -4.65 -1.58 -30.12
CA ASP A 348 -4.35 -2.79 -30.87
C ASP A 348 -2.86 -3.16 -30.84
N ALA A 349 -2.09 -2.54 -29.95
CA ALA A 349 -0.71 -2.92 -29.65
C ALA A 349 -0.62 -4.34 -29.05
N HIS A 350 -0.70 -5.36 -29.93
CA HIS A 350 -0.71 -6.78 -29.58
C HIS A 350 0.53 -7.20 -28.76
N TYR A 351 1.67 -6.56 -29.01
CA TYR A 351 2.91 -6.77 -28.26
C TYR A 351 2.79 -6.32 -26.79
N ALA A 352 2.09 -5.21 -26.52
CA ALA A 352 1.83 -4.74 -25.16
C ALA A 352 0.77 -5.59 -24.43
N LEU A 353 -0.27 -6.06 -25.14
CA LEU A 353 -1.24 -7.02 -24.60
C LEU A 353 -0.54 -8.31 -24.13
N ASN A 354 0.33 -8.88 -24.97
CA ASN A 354 1.06 -10.07 -24.61
C ASN A 354 2.05 -9.85 -23.45
N ALA A 355 2.71 -8.69 -23.42
CA ALA A 355 3.60 -8.32 -22.31
C ALA A 355 2.85 -8.22 -20.97
N LEU A 356 1.67 -7.58 -20.95
CA LEU A 356 0.80 -7.54 -19.77
C LEU A 356 0.34 -8.93 -19.33
N ALA A 357 -0.09 -9.77 -20.28
CA ALA A 357 -0.48 -11.15 -19.97
C ALA A 357 0.66 -11.91 -19.28
N ARG A 358 1.90 -11.79 -19.77
CA ARG A 358 3.08 -12.41 -19.15
C ARG A 358 3.36 -11.88 -17.75
N LEU A 359 3.20 -10.58 -17.50
CA LEU A 359 3.39 -10.02 -16.15
C LEU A 359 2.31 -10.50 -15.16
N TYR A 360 1.06 -10.62 -15.60
CA TYR A 360 -0.03 -11.16 -14.77
C TYR A 360 0.16 -12.64 -14.43
N ILE A 361 0.62 -13.45 -15.41
CA ILE A 361 1.05 -14.84 -15.17
C ILE A 361 2.14 -14.87 -14.10
N LEU A 362 3.21 -14.08 -14.28
CA LEU A 362 4.35 -13.99 -13.35
C LEU A 362 3.91 -13.64 -11.92
N GLN A 363 3.02 -12.66 -11.77
CA GLN A 363 2.50 -12.24 -10.47
C GLN A 363 1.43 -13.17 -9.89
N LYS A 364 0.92 -14.11 -10.70
CA LYS A 364 -0.25 -14.94 -10.37
C LYS A 364 -1.51 -14.13 -10.04
N THR A 365 -1.65 -12.97 -10.67
CA THR A 365 -2.77 -12.05 -10.52
C THR A 365 -3.54 -11.95 -11.83
N GLN A 366 -4.82 -11.56 -11.77
CA GLN A 366 -5.62 -11.20 -12.96
C GLN A 366 -5.53 -12.22 -14.12
N LEU A 367 -5.53 -13.53 -13.80
CA LEU A 367 -5.30 -14.59 -14.80
C LEU A 367 -6.37 -14.61 -15.90
N GLN A 368 -7.61 -14.23 -15.58
CA GLN A 368 -8.66 -14.07 -16.58
C GLN A 368 -8.36 -12.95 -17.58
N ASP A 369 -7.84 -11.81 -17.10
CA ASP A 369 -7.41 -10.70 -17.95
C ASP A 369 -6.22 -11.12 -18.82
N ALA A 370 -5.28 -11.89 -18.26
CA ALA A 370 -4.15 -12.45 -18.99
C ALA A 370 -4.59 -13.37 -20.14
N VAL A 371 -5.59 -14.24 -19.93
CA VAL A 371 -6.21 -15.04 -21.00
C VAL A 371 -6.81 -14.14 -22.08
N SER A 372 -7.57 -13.11 -21.67
CA SER A 372 -8.21 -12.16 -22.60
C SER A 372 -7.18 -11.42 -23.44
N TYR A 373 -6.12 -10.91 -22.82
CA TYR A 373 -5.03 -10.21 -23.51
C TYR A 373 -4.25 -11.11 -24.44
N ALA A 374 -3.87 -12.32 -24.03
CA ALA A 374 -3.16 -13.27 -24.90
C ALA A 374 -4.01 -13.67 -26.13
N LYS A 375 -5.32 -13.92 -25.94
CA LYS A 375 -6.26 -14.19 -27.03
C LYS A 375 -6.45 -13.00 -27.97
N LYS A 376 -6.54 -11.77 -27.43
CA LYS A 376 -6.65 -10.55 -28.24
C LYS A 376 -5.36 -10.32 -29.03
N ALA A 377 -4.18 -10.48 -28.40
CA ALA A 377 -2.89 -10.36 -29.06
C ALA A 377 -2.75 -11.32 -30.25
N PHE A 378 -3.09 -12.60 -30.06
CA PHE A 378 -3.06 -13.60 -31.15
C PHE A 378 -4.04 -13.30 -32.28
N ARG A 379 -5.25 -12.80 -31.98
CA ARG A 379 -6.20 -12.40 -33.04
C ARG A 379 -5.70 -11.22 -33.87
N LEU A 380 -5.06 -10.24 -33.23
CA LEU A 380 -4.53 -9.05 -33.89
C LEU A 380 -3.27 -9.36 -34.72
N SER A 381 -2.41 -10.23 -34.20
CA SER A 381 -1.19 -10.66 -34.86
C SER A 381 -0.93 -12.14 -34.53
N PRO A 382 -1.29 -13.06 -35.44
CA PRO A 382 -1.10 -14.50 -35.21
C PRO A 382 0.38 -14.85 -35.11
N ALA A 383 0.87 -15.09 -33.89
CA ALA A 383 2.25 -15.42 -33.63
C ALA A 383 2.35 -16.49 -32.52
N PRO A 384 3.21 -17.51 -32.67
CA PRO A 384 3.20 -18.68 -31.79
C PRO A 384 3.61 -18.35 -30.34
N GLN A 385 4.41 -17.31 -30.11
CA GLN A 385 4.74 -16.82 -28.77
C GLN A 385 3.52 -16.35 -27.96
N TYR A 386 2.43 -15.95 -28.61
CA TYR A 386 1.18 -15.58 -27.95
C TYR A 386 0.38 -16.82 -27.57
N LEU A 387 0.44 -17.88 -28.38
CA LEU A 387 -0.11 -19.19 -28.03
C LEU A 387 0.65 -19.83 -26.88
N GLN A 388 1.97 -19.69 -26.82
CA GLN A 388 2.76 -20.10 -25.66
C GLN A 388 2.31 -19.35 -24.39
N THR A 389 2.10 -18.03 -24.47
CA THR A 389 1.61 -17.24 -23.34
C THR A 389 0.21 -17.68 -22.91
N LEU A 390 -0.67 -17.98 -23.88
CA LEU A 390 -2.01 -18.53 -23.64
C LEU A 390 -1.95 -19.92 -22.99
N ALA A 391 -1.00 -20.76 -23.39
CA ALA A 391 -0.77 -22.07 -22.78
C ALA A 391 -0.36 -21.95 -21.31
N LEU A 392 0.61 -21.08 -21.03
CA LEU A 392 1.11 -20.83 -19.67
C LEU A 392 0.01 -20.35 -18.72
N VAL A 393 -0.81 -19.38 -19.14
CA VAL A 393 -1.92 -18.90 -18.28
C VAL A 393 -2.99 -19.98 -18.07
N HIS A 394 -3.34 -20.76 -19.09
CA HIS A 394 -4.29 -21.85 -18.93
C HIS A 394 -3.77 -22.92 -17.99
N PHE A 395 -2.49 -23.27 -18.10
CA PHE A 395 -1.85 -24.22 -17.21
C PHE A 395 -1.87 -23.75 -15.76
N GLN A 396 -1.54 -22.48 -15.53
CA GLN A 396 -1.55 -21.86 -14.21
C GLN A 396 -2.96 -21.79 -13.59
N MET A 397 -4.01 -21.74 -14.42
CA MET A 397 -5.41 -21.81 -13.99
C MET A 397 -5.93 -23.25 -13.83
N GLY A 398 -5.11 -24.27 -14.07
CA GLY A 398 -5.51 -25.68 -14.03
C GLY A 398 -6.27 -26.18 -15.27
N ALA A 399 -6.40 -25.36 -16.31
CA ALA A 399 -7.09 -25.71 -17.56
C ALA A 399 -6.14 -26.46 -18.52
N ARG A 400 -5.69 -27.65 -18.12
CA ARG A 400 -4.61 -28.40 -18.79
C ARG A 400 -4.89 -28.73 -20.26
N GLU A 401 -6.11 -29.15 -20.61
CA GLU A 401 -6.47 -29.43 -22.01
C GLU A 401 -6.33 -28.18 -22.90
N SER A 402 -6.77 -27.02 -22.40
CA SER A 402 -6.63 -25.75 -23.11
C SER A 402 -5.17 -25.34 -23.24
N ALA A 403 -4.35 -25.61 -22.22
CA ALA A 403 -2.92 -25.35 -22.24
C ALA A 403 -2.19 -26.22 -23.28
N LEU A 404 -2.45 -27.54 -23.27
CA LEU A 404 -1.90 -28.49 -24.23
C LEU A 404 -2.30 -28.12 -25.66
N LYS A 405 -3.58 -27.80 -25.89
CA LYS A 405 -4.06 -27.36 -27.20
C LYS A 405 -3.28 -26.12 -27.70
N ALA A 406 -3.14 -25.10 -26.86
CA ALA A 406 -2.46 -23.87 -27.24
C ALA A 406 -0.97 -24.11 -27.54
N ILE A 407 -0.25 -24.90 -26.72
CA ILE A 407 1.18 -25.15 -26.94
C ILE A 407 1.44 -26.05 -28.14
N HIS A 408 0.60 -27.06 -28.40
CA HIS A 408 0.71 -27.89 -29.60
C HIS A 408 0.53 -27.06 -30.86
N THR A 409 -0.46 -26.16 -30.90
CA THR A 409 -0.61 -25.24 -32.04
C THR A 409 0.59 -24.31 -32.20
N ALA A 410 1.22 -23.85 -31.11
CA ALA A 410 2.45 -23.08 -31.19
C ALA A 410 3.62 -23.89 -31.80
N ILE A 411 3.77 -25.16 -31.41
CA ILE A 411 4.78 -26.08 -31.94
C ILE A 411 4.51 -26.42 -33.41
N GLU A 412 3.26 -26.59 -33.82
CA GLU A 412 2.91 -26.79 -35.23
C GLU A 412 3.34 -25.60 -36.11
N MET A 413 3.27 -24.38 -35.57
CA MET A 413 3.73 -23.18 -36.27
C MET A 413 5.27 -23.08 -36.32
N GLU A 414 5.96 -23.46 -35.23
CA GLU A 414 7.43 -23.46 -35.13
C GLU A 414 7.95 -24.73 -34.43
N PRO A 415 8.14 -25.84 -35.18
CA PRO A 415 8.47 -27.14 -34.58
C PRO A 415 9.82 -27.19 -33.85
N GLU A 416 10.80 -26.45 -34.36
CA GLU A 416 12.19 -26.40 -33.88
C GLU A 416 12.38 -25.45 -32.69
N ASN A 417 11.32 -24.80 -32.19
CA ASN A 417 11.42 -23.85 -31.10
C ASN A 417 11.53 -24.56 -29.74
N GLU A 418 12.76 -24.67 -29.22
CA GLU A 418 13.06 -25.33 -27.95
C GLU A 418 12.25 -24.79 -26.76
N ALA A 419 11.93 -23.49 -26.74
CA ALA A 419 11.16 -22.89 -25.65
C ALA A 419 9.71 -23.41 -25.62
N PHE A 420 9.12 -23.72 -26.78
CA PHE A 420 7.78 -24.31 -26.86
C PHE A 420 7.80 -25.77 -26.42
N GLN A 421 8.83 -26.52 -26.82
CA GLN A 421 9.03 -27.90 -26.36
C GLN A 421 9.22 -27.97 -24.83
N GLN A 422 9.99 -27.03 -24.26
CA GLN A 422 10.17 -26.92 -22.81
C GLN A 422 8.84 -26.60 -22.10
N THR A 423 8.04 -25.69 -22.65
CA THR A 423 6.71 -25.37 -22.10
C THR A 423 5.78 -26.58 -22.16
N LEU A 424 5.81 -27.35 -23.25
CA LEU A 424 5.05 -28.60 -23.38
C LEU A 424 5.49 -29.62 -22.31
N ALA A 425 6.80 -29.81 -22.14
CA ALA A 425 7.35 -30.70 -21.13
C ALA A 425 6.96 -30.28 -19.70
N GLU A 426 6.94 -28.97 -19.40
CA GLU A 426 6.47 -28.44 -18.11
C GLU A 426 4.99 -28.77 -17.86
N ILE A 427 4.14 -28.60 -18.88
CA ILE A 427 2.70 -28.90 -18.82
C ILE A 427 2.45 -30.42 -18.66
N GLN A 428 3.33 -31.25 -19.21
CA GLN A 428 3.27 -32.72 -19.13
C GLN A 428 3.83 -33.27 -17.80
N GLY A 429 4.95 -32.71 -17.32
CA GLY A 429 5.71 -33.22 -16.17
C GLY A 429 5.07 -33.06 -14.79
N LEU A 430 3.96 -32.34 -14.65
CA LEU A 430 3.19 -32.33 -13.39
C LEU A 430 2.51 -33.69 -13.08
N ASP A 431 2.42 -34.63 -14.02
CA ASP A 431 1.89 -35.98 -13.76
C ASP A 431 2.82 -36.87 -12.91
N GLU A 432 4.14 -36.67 -12.93
CA GLU A 432 5.08 -37.56 -12.21
C GLU A 432 5.23 -37.22 -10.72
N LYS A 433 4.81 -36.03 -10.29
CA LYS A 433 4.82 -35.64 -8.87
C LYS A 433 3.47 -35.81 -8.16
N ALA A 434 2.42 -36.13 -8.92
CA ALA A 434 1.06 -36.31 -8.43
C ALA A 434 0.55 -37.77 -8.49
N LYS A 435 1.37 -38.69 -9.00
CA LYS A 435 1.24 -40.15 -8.86
C LYS A 435 2.24 -40.64 -7.85
#